data_AF-A0A2G9SHI9-F1
#
_entry.id   AF-A0A2G9SHI9-F1
#
_cell.length_a   1.000
_cell.length_b   1.000
_cell.length_c   1.000
_cell.angle_alpha   90.00
_cell.angle_beta   90.00
_cell.angle_gamma   90.00
#
_symmetry.space_group_name_H-M   'P 1'
#
loop_
_entity.id
_entity.type
_entity.pdbx_description
1 polymer ?
#
loop_
_entity_poly.entity_id
_entity_poly.type
_entity_poly.pdbx_seq_one_letter_code
_entity_poly.pdbx_strand_id
1 'polypeptide(L)'
;VVKVVFILYNNLGLFLSTENSTVRFGGESGSTGHSLVVNSQIIAASMNKESSRVFLVEPVIFTLPHLQSKNHFNANCTFWNYSERSMLGYWSTQGCRLVHTNKTHTTCACNHLTNFAVLMAQRDMYPGHINDLLLSVISWVGIVISLVCLGICISTFCFLRGLQTDRNTIHKNLCISLFLVELLFLTGIDKTQYQVVCPILAGLLHFFSLSAFSWLCLEGVQLYLMLVEVFETEHSRRKYYYLCGYVFPALVVGISAAVDYRSYGTDKACWLRVDNYFIWSFIGPVSLVVVVSDDIVVFSF
;
A
#
# COMPACT_ATOMS: atom_id res chain seq x y z
N VAL A 1 22.80 57.79 12.79
CA VAL A 1 21.68 56.88 13.17
C VAL A 1 21.90 55.56 12.46
N VAL A 2 22.08 54.46 13.19
CA VAL A 2 22.16 53.11 12.60
C VAL A 2 20.72 52.69 12.25
N LYS A 3 20.48 52.34 10.98
CA LYS A 3 19.19 51.77 10.55
C LYS A 3 19.34 50.26 10.44
N VAL A 4 18.45 49.53 11.08
CA VAL A 4 18.35 48.07 11.01
C VAL A 4 17.02 47.73 10.36
N VAL A 5 17.05 46.84 9.37
CA VAL A 5 15.86 46.40 8.64
C VAL A 5 15.73 44.90 8.79
N PHE A 6 14.53 44.45 9.16
CA PHE A 6 14.14 43.04 9.23
C PHE A 6 13.04 42.78 8.20
N ILE A 7 13.19 41.72 7.42
CA ILE A 7 12.24 41.32 6.38
C ILE A 7 11.95 39.83 6.56
N LEU A 8 10.69 39.45 6.37
CA LEU A 8 10.23 38.08 6.39
C LEU A 8 9.52 37.78 5.08
N TYR A 9 9.95 36.70 4.42
CA TYR A 9 9.39 36.24 3.17
C TYR A 9 8.67 34.91 3.36
N ASN A 10 7.40 34.87 2.97
CA ASN A 10 6.58 33.67 3.09
C ASN A 10 6.86 32.63 1.99
N ASN A 11 7.07 33.09 0.75
CA ASN A 11 7.10 32.20 -0.43
C ASN A 11 8.43 32.20 -1.18
N LEU A 12 9.42 32.98 -0.73
CA LEU A 12 10.68 33.15 -1.45
C LEU A 12 11.48 31.83 -1.54
N GLY A 13 11.29 30.90 -0.60
CA GLY A 13 11.92 29.59 -0.61
C GLY A 13 11.57 28.71 -1.81
N LEU A 14 10.45 28.97 -2.50
CA LEU A 14 10.05 28.24 -3.71
C LEU A 14 10.90 28.59 -4.94
N PHE A 15 11.53 29.76 -4.96
CA PHE A 15 12.30 30.26 -6.10
C PHE A 15 13.81 30.04 -5.95
N LEU A 16 14.28 29.66 -4.76
CA LEU A 16 15.69 29.48 -4.45
C LEU A 16 16.07 28.00 -4.46
N SER A 17 16.75 27.57 -5.53
CA SER A 17 17.17 26.17 -5.72
C SER A 17 18.06 25.64 -4.59
N THR A 18 17.87 24.37 -4.23
CA THR A 18 18.64 23.62 -3.22
C THR A 18 19.72 22.73 -3.82
N GLU A 19 19.83 22.65 -5.15
CA GLU A 19 20.73 21.73 -5.87
C GLU A 19 22.21 21.98 -5.59
N ASN A 20 22.61 23.25 -5.43
CA ASN A 20 24.01 23.64 -5.19
C ASN A 20 24.35 23.87 -3.71
N SER A 21 23.55 23.32 -2.79
CA SER A 21 23.73 23.58 -1.35
C SER A 21 24.99 22.92 -0.77
N THR A 22 25.59 23.54 0.25
CA THR A 22 26.76 22.97 0.97
C THR A 22 26.37 21.99 2.08
N VAL A 23 25.10 21.62 2.16
CA VAL A 23 24.58 20.73 3.19
C VAL A 23 25.03 19.32 2.88
N ARG A 24 25.92 18.76 3.71
CA ARG A 24 26.35 17.36 3.61
C ARG A 24 25.65 16.55 4.68
N PHE A 25 24.90 15.52 4.28
CA PHE A 25 24.39 14.53 5.21
C PHE A 25 25.57 13.67 5.68
N GLY A 26 25.89 13.73 6.98
CA GLY A 26 26.89 12.88 7.58
C GLY A 26 26.33 11.48 7.81
N GLY A 27 26.74 10.51 7.00
CA GLY A 27 26.41 9.09 7.15
C GLY A 27 26.74 8.32 5.87
N GLU A 28 27.62 7.33 5.98
CA GLU A 28 27.97 6.39 4.91
C GLU A 28 26.74 5.73 4.27
N SER A 29 26.87 5.41 2.99
CA SER A 29 25.92 4.71 2.09
C SER A 29 25.08 5.62 1.20
N GLY A 30 25.54 5.66 -0.06
CA GLY A 30 24.85 5.96 -1.31
C GLY A 30 23.43 6.51 -1.29
N SER A 31 23.24 7.65 -1.98
CA SER A 31 22.12 7.88 -2.90
C SER A 31 20.78 7.22 -2.57
N THR A 32 20.27 7.38 -1.35
CA THR A 32 18.89 7.02 -1.01
C THR A 32 18.04 8.27 -1.22
N GLY A 33 17.07 8.21 -2.15
CA GLY A 33 16.19 9.28 -2.63
C GLY A 33 15.66 10.26 -1.57
N HIS A 34 16.50 11.24 -1.23
CA HIS A 34 16.18 12.32 -0.32
C HIS A 34 16.42 13.63 -1.06
N SER A 35 15.35 14.33 -1.37
CA SER A 35 15.40 15.67 -1.93
C SER A 35 15.60 16.68 -0.80
N LEU A 36 16.43 17.70 -1.02
CA LEU A 36 16.63 18.76 -0.03
C LEU A 36 15.66 19.90 -0.33
N VAL A 37 14.90 20.35 0.67
CA VAL A 37 13.89 21.41 0.48
C VAL A 37 13.99 22.47 1.57
N VAL A 38 13.59 23.70 1.23
CA VAL A 38 13.46 24.82 2.17
C VAL A 38 12.17 24.63 2.96
N ASN A 39 12.28 24.29 4.26
CA ASN A 39 11.13 23.97 5.11
C ASN A 39 10.86 25.03 6.17
N SER A 40 11.13 26.30 5.86
CA SER A 40 10.82 27.45 6.70
C SER A 40 10.55 28.69 5.86
N GLN A 41 9.99 29.73 6.48
CA GLN A 41 10.03 31.08 5.92
C GLN A 41 11.47 31.58 5.87
N ILE A 42 11.76 32.50 4.94
CA ILE A 42 13.07 33.13 4.82
C ILE A 42 13.04 34.43 5.60
N ILE A 43 13.98 34.59 6.53
CA ILE A 43 14.16 35.84 7.27
C ILE A 43 15.41 36.55 6.79
N ALA A 44 15.37 37.87 6.72
CA ALA A 44 16.49 38.69 6.34
C ALA A 44 16.70 39.81 7.36
N ALA A 45 17.96 40.07 7.68
CA ALA A 45 18.35 41.19 8.51
C ALA A 45 19.51 41.92 7.84
N SER A 46 19.46 43.25 7.81
CA SER A 46 20.54 44.07 7.25
C SER A 46 20.70 45.37 8.04
N MET A 47 21.94 45.87 8.07
CA MET A 47 22.31 47.15 8.67
C MET A 47 22.91 48.04 7.60
N ASN A 48 22.73 49.35 7.74
CA ASN A 48 23.08 50.40 6.77
C ASN A 48 24.59 50.59 6.48
N LYS A 49 25.39 49.53 6.43
CA LYS A 49 26.83 49.56 6.14
C LYS A 49 27.07 49.07 4.71
N GLU A 50 27.94 49.75 3.97
CA GLU A 50 28.39 49.45 2.58
C GLU A 50 28.91 48.02 2.35
N SER A 51 29.12 47.25 3.41
CA SER A 51 29.58 45.86 3.36
C SER A 51 28.40 44.89 3.21
N SER A 52 28.47 44.02 2.20
CA SER A 52 27.45 43.00 1.87
C SER A 52 27.19 41.95 2.96
N ARG A 53 28.06 41.84 3.97
CA ARG A 53 27.89 40.97 5.15
C ARG A 53 28.41 41.67 6.39
N VAL A 54 27.56 41.79 7.41
CA VAL A 54 27.98 42.28 8.72
C VAL A 54 28.16 41.10 9.65
N PHE A 55 29.40 40.87 10.09
CA PHE A 55 29.73 39.85 11.08
C PHE A 55 29.50 40.39 12.49
N LEU A 56 28.95 39.54 13.36
CA LEU A 56 28.61 39.86 14.74
C LEU A 56 29.55 39.10 15.69
N VAL A 57 29.91 39.76 16.79
CA VAL A 57 30.68 39.13 17.89
C VAL A 57 29.83 38.09 18.61
N GLU A 58 28.54 38.39 18.82
CA GLU A 58 27.55 37.46 19.36
C GLU A 58 26.60 36.98 18.25
N PRO A 59 26.39 35.65 18.10
CA PRO A 59 25.54 35.13 17.04
C PRO A 59 24.06 35.45 17.31
N VAL A 60 23.33 35.82 16.27
CA VAL A 60 21.88 36.03 16.35
C VAL A 60 21.20 34.67 16.43
N ILE A 61 20.34 34.53 17.43
CA ILE A 61 19.54 33.34 17.67
C ILE A 61 18.12 33.59 17.20
N PHE A 62 17.61 32.72 16.33
CA PHE A 62 16.25 32.80 15.82
C PHE A 62 15.62 31.40 15.72
N THR A 63 14.30 31.36 15.89
CA THR A 63 13.52 30.12 15.81
C THR A 63 12.53 30.23 14.67
N LEU A 64 12.57 29.26 13.75
CA LEU A 64 11.69 29.21 12.59
C LEU A 64 10.73 28.03 12.69
N PRO A 65 9.42 28.24 12.48
CA PRO A 65 8.46 27.16 12.37
C PRO A 65 8.68 26.37 11.08
N HIS A 66 8.40 25.07 11.15
CA HIS A 66 8.46 24.18 10.00
C HIS A 66 7.19 24.36 9.17
N LEU A 67 7.34 24.54 7.86
CA LEU A 67 6.19 24.61 6.95
C LEU A 67 5.47 23.25 6.86
N GLN A 68 6.24 22.15 6.89
CA GLN A 68 5.75 20.78 6.91
C GLN A 68 6.49 19.97 7.98
N SER A 69 5.74 19.36 8.90
CA SER A 69 6.30 18.56 10.00
C SER A 69 6.39 17.05 9.71
N LYS A 70 5.72 16.57 8.65
CA LYS A 70 5.69 15.16 8.26
C LYS A 70 6.74 14.88 7.20
N ASN A 71 7.41 13.73 7.28
CA ASN A 71 8.38 13.22 6.28
C ASN A 71 9.61 14.12 6.02
N HIS A 72 9.88 15.08 6.91
CA HIS A 72 11.06 15.94 6.86
C HIS A 72 11.97 15.62 8.04
N PHE A 73 13.27 15.48 7.77
CA PHE A 73 14.28 15.12 8.77
C PHE A 73 15.60 15.85 8.49
N ASN A 74 16.53 15.82 9.45
CA ASN A 74 17.84 16.48 9.37
C ASN A 74 17.75 17.99 9.06
N ALA A 75 17.27 18.76 10.03
CA ALA A 75 17.20 20.22 9.93
C ALA A 75 18.59 20.86 9.93
N ASN A 76 18.86 21.68 8.92
CA ASN A 76 20.11 22.41 8.77
C ASN A 76 19.85 23.91 8.66
N CYS A 77 20.55 24.67 9.49
CA CYS A 77 20.53 26.13 9.48
C CYS A 77 21.44 26.64 8.36
N THR A 78 20.87 27.38 7.41
CA THR A 78 21.61 27.87 6.24
C THR A 78 21.29 29.33 5.95
N PHE A 79 22.13 29.93 5.12
CA PHE A 79 21.89 31.25 4.56
C PHE A 79 22.07 31.25 3.04
N TRP A 80 21.40 32.18 2.37
CA TRP A 80 21.54 32.35 0.93
C TRP A 80 22.82 33.14 0.60
N ASN A 81 23.80 32.45 0.03
CA ASN A 81 25.05 33.04 -0.43
C ASN A 81 24.91 33.43 -1.91
N TYR A 82 24.65 34.70 -2.17
CA TYR A 82 24.54 35.26 -3.52
C TYR A 82 25.86 35.91 -3.96
N SER A 83 26.28 35.62 -5.19
CA SER A 83 27.46 36.22 -5.83
C SER A 83 27.02 37.06 -7.03
N GLU A 84 27.21 38.38 -6.93
CA GLU A 84 26.87 39.33 -8.00
C GLU A 84 27.65 39.08 -9.29
N ARG A 85 28.90 38.59 -9.18
CA ARG A 85 29.77 38.35 -10.35
C ARG A 85 29.30 37.19 -11.21
N SER A 86 28.74 36.16 -10.59
CA SER A 86 28.29 34.94 -11.28
C SER A 86 26.79 34.90 -11.49
N MET A 87 26.03 35.87 -10.94
CA MET A 87 24.56 35.90 -10.95
C MET A 87 23.94 34.58 -10.43
N LEU A 88 24.67 33.91 -9.53
CA LEU A 88 24.30 32.60 -8.97
C LEU A 88 24.32 32.71 -7.44
N GLY A 89 23.38 32.01 -6.81
CA GLY A 89 23.32 31.87 -5.37
C GLY A 89 23.16 30.41 -4.96
N TYR A 90 23.58 30.11 -3.73
CA TYR A 90 23.45 28.78 -3.14
C TYR A 90 23.23 28.85 -1.64
N TRP A 91 22.63 27.80 -1.08
CA TRP A 91 22.47 27.66 0.36
C TRP A 91 23.76 27.18 1.02
N SER A 92 24.25 27.95 1.99
CA SER A 92 25.47 27.63 2.73
C SER A 92 25.22 27.51 4.24
N THR A 93 25.91 26.59 4.88
CA THR A 93 25.92 26.42 6.35
C THR A 93 26.99 27.29 7.04
N GLN A 94 27.80 28.03 6.29
CA GLN A 94 28.98 28.72 6.83
C GLN A 94 28.59 29.85 7.80
N GLY A 95 29.11 29.79 9.04
CA GLY A 95 28.78 30.77 10.07
C GLY A 95 27.42 30.58 10.73
N CYS A 96 26.69 29.51 10.40
CA CYS A 96 25.44 29.11 11.02
C CYS A 96 25.59 27.76 11.74
N ARG A 97 25.00 27.63 12.92
CA ARG A 97 24.94 26.38 13.68
C ARG A 97 23.52 26.08 14.13
N LEU A 98 23.19 24.79 14.14
CA LEU A 98 21.95 24.28 14.72
C LEU A 98 22.06 24.31 16.25
N VAL A 99 21.11 24.95 16.93
CA VAL A 99 21.05 24.99 18.40
C VAL A 99 20.12 23.90 18.91
N HIS A 100 18.90 23.86 18.37
CA HIS A 100 17.88 22.90 18.76
C HIS A 100 16.90 22.68 17.60
N THR A 101 16.39 21.47 17.45
CA THR A 101 15.32 21.16 16.49
C THR A 101 14.31 20.25 17.14
N ASN A 102 13.04 20.56 16.90
CA ASN A 102 11.89 19.76 17.30
C ASN A 102 11.00 19.52 16.07
N LYS A 103 9.93 18.73 16.17
CA LYS A 103 9.04 18.41 15.04
C LYS A 103 8.41 19.64 14.39
N THR A 104 8.23 20.71 15.15
CA THR A 104 7.48 21.90 14.71
C THR A 104 8.35 23.13 14.46
N HIS A 105 9.53 23.23 15.09
CA HIS A 105 10.37 24.42 15.03
C HIS A 105 11.85 24.06 15.12
N THR A 106 12.68 24.88 14.48
CA THR A 106 14.15 24.77 14.56
C THR A 106 14.75 26.11 14.97
N THR A 107 15.65 26.05 15.94
CA THR A 107 16.41 27.18 16.46
C THR A 107 17.83 27.16 15.92
N CYS A 108 18.22 28.27 15.31
CA CYS A 108 19.51 28.46 14.65
C CYS A 108 20.28 29.61 15.31
N ALA A 109 21.61 29.54 15.28
CA ALA A 109 22.49 30.63 15.66
C ALA A 109 23.45 30.94 14.52
N CYS A 110 23.45 32.18 14.02
CA CYS A 110 24.32 32.61 12.91
C CYS A 110 25.12 33.87 13.28
N ASN A 111 26.38 33.95 12.84
CA ASN A 111 27.31 35.04 13.19
C ASN A 111 27.36 36.19 12.18
N HIS A 112 26.39 36.28 11.28
CA HIS A 112 26.29 37.35 10.29
C HIS A 112 24.84 37.78 10.11
N LEU A 113 24.62 38.89 9.40
CA LEU A 113 23.30 39.38 8.99
C LEU A 113 23.15 39.20 7.47
N THR A 114 22.33 38.23 7.07
CA THR A 114 22.02 37.89 5.67
C THR A 114 20.58 37.36 5.55
N ASN A 115 20.31 36.45 4.62
CA ASN A 115 19.01 35.79 4.43
C ASN A 115 19.09 34.34 4.94
N PHE A 116 18.32 33.98 5.96
CA PHE A 116 18.37 32.68 6.63
C PHE A 116 17.16 31.82 6.31
N ALA A 117 17.38 30.51 6.23
CA ALA A 117 16.34 29.50 6.12
C ALA A 117 16.78 28.16 6.72
N VAL A 118 15.81 27.33 7.09
CA VAL A 118 16.02 25.94 7.51
C VAL A 118 15.77 25.01 6.33
N LEU A 119 16.82 24.28 5.94
CA LEU A 119 16.73 23.25 4.93
C LEU A 119 16.57 21.90 5.62
N MET A 120 15.74 21.04 5.05
CA MET A 120 15.51 19.68 5.55
C MET A 120 15.56 18.68 4.41
N ALA A 121 15.98 17.46 4.73
CA ALA A 121 15.76 16.34 3.84
C ALA A 121 14.28 16.01 3.84
N GLN A 122 13.69 16.01 2.65
CA GLN A 122 12.37 15.46 2.40
C GLN A 122 12.55 14.02 1.92
N ARG A 123 11.84 13.09 2.56
CA ARG A 123 11.63 11.78 1.96
C ARG A 123 10.59 11.98 0.88
N ASP A 124 10.98 11.90 -0.39
CA ASP A 124 10.01 11.84 -1.47
C ASP A 124 9.06 10.67 -1.14
N MET A 125 7.76 10.94 -1.18
CA MET A 125 6.76 9.89 -1.02
C MET A 125 7.00 8.93 -2.19
N TYR A 126 7.62 7.79 -1.90
CA TYR A 126 8.04 6.81 -2.90
C TYR A 126 6.91 6.58 -3.91
N PRO A 127 7.19 6.43 -5.22
CA PRO A 127 6.20 6.04 -6.23
C PRO A 127 5.45 4.75 -5.85
N GLY A 128 6.00 3.93 -4.94
CA GLY A 128 5.31 2.80 -4.32
C GLY A 128 3.97 3.16 -3.66
N HIS A 129 3.84 4.29 -2.94
CA HIS A 129 2.59 4.60 -2.25
C HIS A 129 1.46 5.03 -3.20
N ILE A 130 1.81 5.73 -4.28
CA ILE A 130 0.85 6.06 -5.34
C ILE A 130 0.42 4.78 -6.07
N ASN A 131 1.37 3.89 -6.34
CA ASN A 131 1.09 2.60 -6.94
C ASN A 131 0.20 1.74 -6.03
N ASP A 132 0.44 1.71 -4.72
CA ASP A 132 -0.39 0.98 -3.75
C ASP A 132 -1.82 1.52 -3.69
N LEU A 133 -1.98 2.85 -3.70
CA LEU A 133 -3.31 3.49 -3.74
C LEU A 133 -4.03 3.20 -5.07
N LEU A 134 -3.31 3.27 -6.19
CA LEU A 134 -3.86 2.97 -7.51
C LEU A 134 -4.31 1.51 -7.61
N LEU A 135 -3.46 0.58 -7.19
CA LEU A 135 -3.75 -0.86 -7.16
C LEU A 135 -4.97 -1.14 -6.27
N SER A 136 -5.04 -0.52 -5.09
CA SER A 136 -6.19 -0.63 -4.20
C SER A 136 -7.48 -0.15 -4.87
N VAL A 137 -7.48 1.04 -5.48
CA VAL A 137 -8.66 1.58 -6.19
C VAL A 137 -9.11 0.66 -7.32
N ILE A 138 -8.16 0.16 -8.13
CA ILE A 138 -8.47 -0.76 -9.23
C ILE A 138 -9.08 -2.06 -8.69
N SER A 139 -8.50 -2.65 -7.65
CA SER A 139 -9.03 -3.88 -7.04
C SER A 139 -10.43 -3.68 -6.47
N TRP A 140 -10.68 -2.58 -5.74
CA TRP A 140 -11.99 -2.27 -5.18
C TRP A 140 -13.06 -2.10 -6.25
N VAL A 141 -12.76 -1.35 -7.32
CA VAL A 141 -13.68 -1.18 -8.46
C VAL A 141 -13.93 -2.51 -9.17
N GLY A 142 -12.87 -3.29 -9.41
CA GLY A 142 -12.97 -4.61 -10.04
C GLY A 142 -13.87 -5.57 -9.27
N ILE A 143 -13.68 -5.66 -7.94
CA ILE A 143 -14.48 -6.52 -7.07
C ILE A 143 -15.95 -6.10 -7.07
N VAL A 144 -16.26 -4.80 -7.00
CA VAL A 144 -17.66 -4.34 -7.03
C VAL A 144 -18.34 -4.68 -8.36
N ILE A 145 -17.63 -4.52 -9.47
CA ILE A 145 -18.16 -4.90 -10.80
C ILE A 145 -18.40 -6.41 -10.88
N SER A 146 -17.44 -7.23 -10.41
CA SER A 146 -17.57 -8.68 -10.36
C SER A 146 -18.75 -9.13 -9.50
N LEU A 147 -18.94 -8.54 -8.32
CA LEU A 147 -20.07 -8.83 -7.44
C LEU A 147 -21.42 -8.57 -8.11
N VAL A 148 -21.56 -7.45 -8.84
CA VAL A 148 -22.78 -7.13 -9.59
C VAL A 148 -23.01 -8.16 -10.69
N CYS A 149 -21.97 -8.51 -11.45
CA CYS A 149 -22.05 -9.51 -12.52
C CYS A 149 -22.47 -10.89 -11.98
N LEU A 150 -21.77 -11.39 -10.97
CA LEU A 150 -22.07 -12.66 -10.31
C LEU A 150 -23.48 -12.67 -9.71
N GLY A 151 -23.90 -11.56 -9.10
CA GLY A 151 -25.27 -11.40 -8.58
C GLY A 151 -26.34 -11.53 -9.66
N ILE A 152 -26.11 -10.92 -10.83
CA ILE A 152 -27.00 -11.05 -12.00
C ILE A 152 -27.03 -12.51 -12.48
N CYS A 153 -25.87 -13.16 -12.64
CA CYS A 153 -25.80 -14.56 -13.06
C CYS A 153 -26.57 -15.50 -12.11
N ILE A 154 -26.34 -15.38 -10.80
CA ILE A 154 -27.03 -16.17 -9.77
C ILE A 154 -28.54 -15.92 -9.82
N SER A 155 -28.95 -14.66 -9.97
CA SER A 155 -30.35 -14.26 -10.12
C SER A 155 -31.00 -14.97 -11.33
N THR A 156 -30.36 -14.91 -12.50
CA THR A 156 -30.84 -15.57 -13.72
C THR A 156 -31.03 -17.08 -13.52
N PHE A 157 -30.05 -17.77 -12.92
CA PHE A 157 -30.18 -19.22 -12.65
C PHE A 157 -31.25 -19.55 -11.61
N CYS A 158 -31.53 -18.65 -10.66
CA CYS A 158 -32.59 -18.84 -9.66
C CYS A 158 -34.00 -18.59 -10.22
N PHE A 159 -34.16 -17.60 -11.10
CA PHE A 159 -35.45 -17.28 -11.73
C PHE A 159 -35.80 -18.26 -12.85
N LEU A 160 -34.82 -18.73 -13.62
CA LEU A 160 -35.02 -19.70 -14.71
C LEU A 160 -34.98 -21.15 -14.20
N ARG A 161 -35.87 -21.50 -13.27
CA ARG A 161 -35.98 -22.86 -12.70
C ARG A 161 -36.10 -23.98 -13.75
N GLY A 162 -36.58 -23.66 -14.95
CA GLY A 162 -36.72 -24.60 -16.07
C GLY A 162 -35.40 -25.03 -16.74
N LEU A 163 -34.26 -24.39 -16.46
CA LEU A 163 -32.95 -24.72 -17.04
C LEU A 163 -32.05 -25.50 -16.07
N GLN A 164 -32.60 -26.16 -15.05
CA GLN A 164 -31.81 -26.72 -13.96
C GLN A 164 -31.20 -28.09 -14.27
N THR A 165 -30.24 -28.12 -15.19
CA THR A 165 -29.38 -29.27 -15.51
C THR A 165 -28.29 -29.46 -14.43
N ASP A 166 -27.67 -30.63 -14.36
CA ASP A 166 -26.53 -30.89 -13.46
C ASP A 166 -25.38 -29.89 -13.70
N ARG A 167 -25.07 -29.58 -14.97
CA ARG A 167 -24.07 -28.56 -15.35
C ARG A 167 -24.41 -27.17 -14.79
N ASN A 168 -25.66 -26.74 -14.95
CA ASN A 168 -26.11 -25.42 -14.47
C ASN A 168 -26.14 -25.38 -12.94
N THR A 169 -26.35 -26.52 -12.26
CA THR A 169 -26.24 -26.62 -10.81
C THR A 169 -24.79 -26.47 -10.34
N ILE A 170 -23.83 -27.12 -10.99
CA ILE A 170 -22.39 -26.97 -10.71
C ILE A 170 -21.97 -25.51 -10.88
N HIS A 171 -22.28 -24.92 -12.05
CA HIS A 171 -21.94 -23.53 -12.37
C HIS A 171 -22.58 -22.55 -11.37
N LYS A 172 -23.82 -22.79 -10.95
CA LYS A 172 -24.47 -21.98 -9.91
C LYS A 172 -23.72 -22.02 -8.57
N ASN A 173 -23.27 -23.19 -8.12
CA ASN A 173 -22.52 -23.32 -6.86
C ASN A 173 -21.12 -22.66 -6.95
N LEU A 174 -20.49 -22.71 -8.13
CA LEU A 174 -19.25 -21.97 -8.41
C LEU A 174 -19.48 -20.45 -8.25
N CYS A 175 -20.50 -19.90 -8.93
CA CYS A 175 -20.82 -18.47 -8.84
C CYS A 175 -21.15 -18.04 -7.40
N ILE A 176 -21.90 -18.85 -6.65
CA ILE A 176 -22.21 -18.58 -5.24
C ILE A 176 -20.94 -18.57 -4.39
N SER A 177 -20.04 -19.53 -4.60
CA SER A 177 -18.77 -19.60 -3.84
C SER A 177 -17.90 -18.36 -4.12
N LEU A 178 -17.74 -17.97 -5.38
CA LEU A 178 -17.00 -16.77 -5.77
C LEU A 178 -17.61 -15.48 -5.22
N PHE A 179 -18.95 -15.35 -5.30
CA PHE A 179 -19.66 -14.20 -4.73
C PHE A 179 -19.41 -14.06 -3.22
N LEU A 180 -19.44 -15.17 -2.48
CA LEU A 180 -19.17 -15.17 -1.05
C LEU A 180 -17.71 -14.81 -0.74
N VAL A 181 -16.74 -15.30 -1.52
CA VAL A 181 -15.33 -14.91 -1.38
C VAL A 181 -15.15 -13.41 -1.55
N GLU A 182 -15.67 -12.85 -2.65
CA GLU A 182 -15.56 -11.41 -2.94
C GLU A 182 -16.24 -10.55 -1.88
N LEU A 183 -17.44 -10.96 -1.42
CA LEU A 183 -18.17 -10.27 -0.36
C LEU A 183 -17.41 -10.30 0.97
N LEU A 184 -16.84 -11.44 1.35
CA LEU A 184 -16.06 -11.60 2.56
C LEU A 184 -14.74 -10.80 2.49
N PHE A 185 -14.09 -10.77 1.33
CA PHE A 185 -12.89 -9.97 1.13
C PHE A 185 -13.18 -8.47 1.31
N LEU A 186 -14.27 -7.97 0.72
CA LEU A 186 -14.67 -6.57 0.78
C LEU A 186 -15.10 -6.14 2.21
N THR A 187 -15.79 -7.01 2.93
CA THR A 187 -16.29 -6.70 4.29
C THR A 187 -15.26 -6.99 5.38
N GLY A 188 -14.32 -7.91 5.15
CA GLY A 188 -13.46 -8.48 6.16
C GLY A 188 -12.06 -7.90 6.25
N ILE A 189 -11.50 -7.35 5.16
CA ILE A 189 -10.08 -6.99 5.11
C ILE A 189 -9.66 -5.95 6.18
N ASP A 190 -10.54 -4.98 6.46
CA ASP A 190 -10.26 -3.87 7.39
C ASP A 190 -10.70 -4.14 8.85
N LYS A 191 -11.28 -5.31 9.14
CA LYS A 191 -11.83 -5.64 10.48
C LYS A 191 -10.79 -6.26 11.43
N THR A 192 -9.53 -5.81 11.36
CA THR A 192 -8.41 -6.34 12.17
C THR A 192 -8.53 -6.09 13.68
N GLN A 193 -9.37 -5.14 14.09
CA GLN A 193 -9.58 -4.78 15.50
C GLN A 193 -10.32 -5.84 16.31
N TYR A 194 -11.07 -6.73 15.65
CA TYR A 194 -11.91 -7.74 16.31
C TYR A 194 -11.18 -9.08 16.38
N GLN A 195 -10.56 -9.39 17.52
CA GLN A 195 -9.73 -10.57 17.74
C GLN A 195 -10.42 -11.92 17.48
N VAL A 196 -11.75 -11.98 17.54
CA VAL A 196 -12.53 -13.20 17.27
C VAL A 196 -13.11 -13.21 15.85
N VAL A 197 -13.53 -12.06 15.33
CA VAL A 197 -14.20 -11.97 14.02
C VAL A 197 -13.19 -12.17 12.88
N CYS A 198 -11.98 -11.63 13.03
CA CYS A 198 -10.91 -11.72 12.04
C CYS A 198 -10.52 -13.18 11.69
N PRO A 199 -10.23 -14.08 12.65
CA PRO A 199 -9.93 -15.48 12.34
C PRO A 199 -11.12 -16.24 11.75
N ILE A 200 -12.36 -15.94 12.17
CA ILE A 200 -13.56 -16.55 11.60
C ILE A 200 -13.72 -16.15 10.13
N LEU A 201 -13.59 -14.86 9.82
CA LEU A 201 -13.66 -14.37 8.43
C LEU A 201 -12.54 -14.96 7.57
N ALA A 202 -11.31 -15.03 8.09
CA ALA A 202 -10.19 -15.65 7.39
C ALA A 202 -10.44 -17.15 7.12
N GLY A 203 -11.02 -17.87 8.09
CA GLY A 203 -11.41 -19.28 7.93
C GLY A 203 -12.52 -19.48 6.90
N LEU A 204 -13.55 -18.63 6.92
CA LEU A 204 -14.62 -18.65 5.91
C LEU A 204 -14.09 -18.34 4.52
N LEU A 205 -13.23 -17.33 4.39
CA LEU A 205 -12.61 -16.96 3.13
C LEU A 205 -11.76 -18.13 2.59
N HIS A 206 -10.96 -18.78 3.44
CA HIS A 206 -10.20 -19.99 3.09
C HIS A 206 -11.11 -21.14 2.58
N PHE A 207 -12.22 -21.41 3.29
CA PHE A 207 -13.19 -22.43 2.91
C PHE A 207 -13.86 -22.14 1.56
N PHE A 208 -14.41 -20.94 1.38
CA PHE A 208 -15.10 -20.59 0.14
C PHE A 208 -14.15 -20.49 -1.05
N SER A 209 -12.90 -20.08 -0.85
CA SER A 209 -11.87 -20.12 -1.90
C SER A 209 -11.58 -21.56 -2.35
N LEU A 210 -11.33 -22.48 -1.42
CA LEU A 210 -11.11 -23.89 -1.74
C LEU A 210 -12.34 -24.55 -2.38
N SER A 211 -13.54 -24.20 -1.91
CA SER A 211 -14.82 -24.59 -2.51
C SER A 211 -14.92 -24.11 -3.96
N ALA A 212 -14.61 -22.84 -4.23
CA ALA A 212 -14.64 -22.31 -5.59
C ALA A 212 -13.70 -23.07 -6.53
N PHE A 213 -12.46 -23.36 -6.11
CA PHE A 213 -11.53 -24.17 -6.91
C PHE A 213 -12.05 -25.60 -7.11
N SER A 214 -12.64 -26.22 -6.08
CA SER A 214 -13.21 -27.56 -6.19
C SER A 214 -14.38 -27.60 -7.17
N TRP A 215 -15.27 -26.61 -7.14
CA TRP A 215 -16.38 -26.48 -8.09
C TRP A 215 -15.92 -26.18 -9.51
N LEU A 216 -14.85 -25.39 -9.68
CA LEU A 216 -14.23 -25.14 -10.97
C LEU A 216 -13.67 -26.43 -11.59
N CYS A 217 -12.99 -27.26 -10.78
CA CYS A 217 -12.51 -28.57 -11.22
C CYS A 217 -13.66 -29.49 -11.64
N LEU A 218 -14.74 -29.53 -10.85
CA LEU A 218 -15.93 -30.33 -11.16
C LEU A 218 -16.64 -29.85 -12.43
N GLU A 219 -16.63 -28.56 -12.71
CA GLU A 219 -17.12 -28.01 -13.97
C GLU A 219 -16.27 -28.53 -15.15
N GLY A 220 -14.95 -28.53 -15.03
CA GLY A 220 -14.04 -29.12 -16.02
C GLY A 220 -14.30 -30.61 -16.25
N VAL A 221 -14.41 -31.40 -15.18
CA VAL A 221 -14.75 -32.83 -15.26
C VAL A 221 -16.11 -33.05 -15.94
N GLN A 222 -17.11 -32.24 -15.60
CA GLN A 222 -18.44 -32.36 -16.20
C GLN A 222 -18.43 -32.06 -17.70
N LEU A 223 -17.64 -31.06 -18.13
CA LEU A 223 -17.47 -30.74 -19.56
C LEU A 223 -16.75 -31.87 -20.29
N TYR A 224 -15.70 -32.44 -19.71
CA TYR A 224 -14.99 -33.60 -20.27
C TYR A 224 -15.90 -34.83 -20.40
N LEU A 225 -16.67 -35.15 -19.36
CA LEU A 225 -17.62 -36.27 -19.40
C LEU A 225 -18.72 -36.06 -20.46
N MET A 226 -19.22 -34.83 -20.63
CA MET A 226 -20.16 -34.50 -21.72
C MET A 226 -19.54 -34.69 -23.11
N LEU A 227 -18.22 -34.53 -23.26
CA LEU A 227 -17.51 -34.73 -24.52
C LEU A 227 -17.25 -36.22 -24.81
N VAL A 228 -16.92 -37.01 -23.80
CA VAL A 228 -16.53 -38.43 -23.95
C VAL A 228 -17.71 -39.40 -23.83
N GLU A 229 -18.62 -39.20 -22.88
CA GLU A 229 -19.79 -40.06 -22.66
C GLU A 229 -21.01 -39.53 -23.45
N VAL A 230 -21.23 -40.05 -24.67
CA VAL A 230 -22.38 -39.69 -25.55
C VAL A 230 -23.72 -40.29 -25.07
N PHE A 231 -23.71 -41.19 -24.08
CA PHE A 231 -24.92 -41.83 -23.54
C PHE A 231 -25.07 -41.55 -22.04
N GLU A 232 -26.16 -40.86 -21.66
CA GLU A 232 -26.48 -40.53 -20.27
C GLU A 232 -26.71 -41.79 -19.42
N THR A 233 -25.78 -42.11 -18.52
CA THR A 233 -26.09 -43.04 -17.43
C THR A 233 -26.97 -42.35 -16.39
N GLU A 234 -28.19 -42.84 -16.25
CA GLU A 234 -29.33 -42.36 -15.43
C GLU A 234 -29.12 -42.34 -13.90
N HIS A 235 -27.88 -42.44 -13.41
CA HIS A 235 -27.57 -42.38 -11.98
C HIS A 235 -27.16 -40.95 -11.60
N SER A 236 -27.94 -40.31 -10.72
CA SER A 236 -27.68 -38.96 -10.19
C SER A 236 -26.32 -38.89 -9.48
N ARG A 237 -25.25 -38.56 -10.23
CA ARG A 237 -23.88 -38.33 -9.72
C ARG A 237 -23.77 -37.07 -8.84
N ARG A 238 -24.85 -36.29 -8.76
CA ARG A 238 -24.97 -35.04 -8.00
C ARG A 238 -24.52 -35.18 -6.55
N LYS A 239 -24.83 -36.28 -5.86
CA LYS A 239 -24.37 -36.50 -4.47
C LYS A 239 -22.84 -36.48 -4.36
N TYR A 240 -22.12 -37.08 -5.31
CA TYR A 240 -20.65 -37.09 -5.33
C TYR A 240 -20.08 -35.71 -5.63
N TYR A 241 -20.69 -34.95 -6.54
CA TYR A 241 -20.27 -33.57 -6.82
C TYR A 241 -20.40 -32.66 -5.59
N TYR A 242 -21.50 -32.76 -4.84
CA TYR A 242 -21.65 -32.01 -3.58
C TYR A 242 -20.67 -32.49 -2.49
N LEU A 243 -20.38 -33.80 -2.44
CA LEU A 243 -19.39 -34.36 -1.54
C LEU A 243 -17.99 -33.77 -1.83
N CYS A 244 -17.54 -33.84 -3.09
CA CYS A 244 -16.24 -33.30 -3.48
C CYS A 244 -16.19 -31.77 -3.40
N GLY A 245 -17.25 -31.06 -3.79
CA GLY A 245 -17.26 -29.60 -3.85
C GLY A 245 -17.25 -28.92 -2.48
N TYR A 246 -17.82 -29.53 -1.44
CA TYR A 246 -17.90 -28.91 -0.10
C TYR A 246 -17.19 -29.71 1.00
N VAL A 247 -17.22 -31.03 0.99
CA VAL A 247 -16.63 -31.84 2.08
C VAL A 247 -15.10 -31.83 2.01
N PHE A 248 -14.52 -31.88 0.81
CA PHE A 248 -13.06 -31.78 0.65
C PHE A 248 -12.51 -30.44 1.17
N PRO A 249 -13.04 -29.26 0.78
CA PRO A 249 -12.66 -27.99 1.38
C PRO A 249 -12.89 -27.92 2.89
N ALA A 250 -14.01 -28.47 3.39
CA ALA A 250 -14.31 -28.48 4.82
C ALA A 250 -13.29 -29.31 5.62
N LEU A 251 -12.88 -30.47 5.09
CA LEU A 251 -11.85 -31.32 5.69
C LEU A 251 -10.51 -30.59 5.78
N VAL A 252 -10.06 -29.99 4.68
CA VAL A 252 -8.80 -29.24 4.64
C VAL A 252 -8.82 -28.10 5.66
N VAL A 253 -9.86 -27.25 5.64
CA VAL A 253 -9.97 -26.12 6.57
C VAL A 253 -10.10 -26.60 8.02
N GLY A 254 -10.85 -27.68 8.26
CA GLY A 254 -11.02 -28.27 9.59
C GLY A 254 -9.71 -28.79 10.18
N ILE A 255 -8.90 -29.49 9.39
CA ILE A 255 -7.57 -29.94 9.81
C ILE A 255 -6.67 -28.73 10.09
N SER A 256 -6.69 -27.72 9.23
CA SER A 256 -5.85 -26.53 9.38
C SER A 256 -6.25 -25.68 10.59
N ALA A 257 -7.55 -25.57 10.88
CA ALA A 257 -8.05 -24.93 12.09
C ALA A 257 -7.70 -25.71 13.36
N ALA A 258 -7.70 -27.05 13.31
CA ALA A 258 -7.31 -27.90 14.43
C ALA A 258 -5.81 -27.82 14.74
N VAL A 259 -4.96 -27.68 13.71
CA VAL A 259 -3.50 -27.55 13.88
C VAL A 259 -3.12 -26.20 14.46
N ASP A 260 -3.61 -25.09 13.89
CA ASP A 260 -3.27 -23.75 14.37
C ASP A 260 -4.33 -22.69 14.02
N TYR A 261 -5.36 -22.60 14.86
CA TYR A 261 -6.39 -21.57 14.72
C TYR A 261 -5.86 -20.14 14.88
N ARG A 262 -4.70 -19.94 15.53
CA ARG A 262 -4.11 -18.61 15.77
C ARG A 262 -3.38 -18.06 14.55
N SER A 263 -3.08 -18.92 13.57
CA SER A 263 -2.49 -18.51 12.29
C SER A 263 -3.52 -17.94 11.28
N TYR A 264 -4.81 -17.93 11.64
CA TYR A 264 -5.86 -17.21 10.90
C TYR A 264 -5.93 -15.74 11.33
N GLY A 265 -5.58 -14.82 10.43
CA GLY A 265 -5.55 -13.38 10.68
C GLY A 265 -4.13 -12.85 10.92
N THR A 266 -3.89 -11.62 10.45
CA THR A 266 -2.63 -10.88 10.68
C THR A 266 -2.94 -9.47 11.16
N ASP A 267 -1.95 -8.78 11.75
CA ASP A 267 -2.13 -7.40 12.22
C ASP A 267 -2.46 -6.41 11.10
N LYS A 268 -2.20 -6.78 9.83
CA LYS A 268 -2.41 -5.94 8.65
C LYS A 268 -3.69 -6.25 7.89
N ALA A 269 -4.15 -7.51 7.90
CA ALA A 269 -5.35 -7.94 7.19
C ALA A 269 -5.94 -9.23 7.78
N CYS A 270 -7.26 -9.39 7.72
CA CYS A 270 -7.97 -10.61 8.11
C CYS A 270 -7.88 -11.72 7.06
N TRP A 271 -6.66 -12.18 6.82
CA TRP A 271 -6.34 -13.27 5.91
C TRP A 271 -5.41 -14.29 6.56
N LEU A 272 -5.23 -15.44 5.90
CA LEU A 272 -4.25 -16.45 6.25
C LEU A 272 -2.85 -15.83 6.35
N ARG A 273 -2.10 -16.17 7.40
CA ARG A 273 -0.72 -15.68 7.56
C ARG A 273 0.20 -16.31 6.50
N VAL A 274 0.74 -15.47 5.63
CA VAL A 274 1.57 -15.89 4.47
C VAL A 274 3.02 -16.23 4.89
N ASP A 275 3.47 -15.74 6.04
CA ASP A 275 4.87 -15.83 6.47
C ASP A 275 5.29 -17.20 7.05
N ASN A 276 4.34 -18.14 7.20
CA ASN A 276 4.58 -19.46 7.80
C ASN A 276 4.26 -20.59 6.82
N TYR A 277 4.69 -21.82 7.17
CA TYR A 277 4.29 -23.06 6.47
C TYR A 277 2.77 -23.26 6.35
N PHE A 278 1.97 -22.52 7.12
CA PHE A 278 0.51 -22.55 7.07
C PHE A 278 -0.07 -22.17 5.70
N ILE A 279 0.64 -21.34 4.91
CA ILE A 279 0.22 -20.98 3.55
C ILE A 279 0.10 -22.19 2.61
N TRP A 280 0.88 -23.26 2.87
CA TRP A 280 0.80 -24.50 2.10
C TRP A 280 -0.52 -25.25 2.27
N SER A 281 -1.27 -24.98 3.35
CA SER A 281 -2.64 -25.49 3.50
C SER A 281 -3.58 -24.96 2.42
N PHE A 282 -3.31 -23.79 1.86
CA PHE A 282 -4.08 -23.22 0.77
C PHE A 282 -3.44 -23.55 -0.58
N ILE A 283 -2.15 -23.27 -0.72
CA ILE A 283 -1.43 -23.45 -1.99
C ILE A 283 -1.43 -24.92 -2.44
N GLY A 284 -1.17 -25.86 -1.53
CA GLY A 284 -1.08 -27.29 -1.89
C GLY A 284 -2.34 -27.83 -2.56
N PRO A 285 -3.52 -27.72 -1.92
CA PRO A 285 -4.79 -28.15 -2.53
C PRO A 285 -5.12 -27.40 -3.82
N VAL A 286 -4.88 -26.08 -3.89
CA VAL A 286 -5.13 -25.29 -5.10
C VAL A 286 -4.24 -25.75 -6.26
N SER A 287 -2.95 -25.97 -6.02
CA SER A 287 -2.01 -26.46 -7.03
C SER A 287 -2.43 -27.84 -7.55
N LEU A 288 -2.83 -28.77 -6.67
CA LEU A 288 -3.32 -30.08 -7.08
C LEU A 288 -4.56 -29.96 -7.97
N VAL A 289 -5.52 -29.13 -7.58
CA VAL A 289 -6.75 -28.90 -8.35
C VAL A 289 -6.47 -28.29 -9.72
N VAL A 290 -5.55 -27.32 -9.80
CA VAL A 290 -5.16 -26.68 -11.05
C VAL A 290 -4.48 -27.68 -11.99
N VAL A 291 -3.55 -28.51 -11.50
CA VAL A 291 -2.89 -29.54 -12.31
C VAL A 291 -3.91 -30.51 -12.88
N VAL A 292 -4.82 -31.03 -12.04
CA VAL A 292 -5.88 -31.94 -12.50
C VAL A 292 -6.79 -31.28 -13.54
N SER A 293 -7.12 -30.00 -13.36
CA SER A 293 -7.95 -29.26 -14.34
C SER A 293 -7.22 -29.10 -15.68
N ASP A 294 -5.93 -28.80 -15.66
CA ASP A 294 -5.11 -28.66 -16.86
C ASP A 294 -4.96 -30.00 -17.60
N ASP A 295 -4.70 -31.09 -16.88
CA ASP A 295 -4.65 -32.44 -17.45
C ASP A 295 -5.98 -32.79 -18.16
N ILE A 296 -7.12 -32.53 -17.51
CA ILE A 296 -8.44 -32.77 -18.11
C ILE A 296 -8.61 -31.98 -19.40
N VAL A 297 -8.21 -30.70 -19.41
CA VAL A 297 -8.30 -29.85 -20.59
C VAL A 297 -7.40 -30.40 -21.72
N VAL A 298 -6.17 -30.80 -21.41
CA VAL A 298 -5.24 -31.39 -22.39
C VAL A 298 -5.80 -32.68 -22.99
N PHE A 299 -6.38 -33.57 -22.18
CA PHE A 299 -7.03 -34.80 -22.66
C PHE A 299 -8.35 -34.56 -23.40
N SER A 300 -8.93 -33.36 -23.32
CA SER A 300 -10.16 -32.99 -24.04
C SER A 300 -9.91 -32.50 -25.47
N PHE A 301 -8.67 -32.12 -25.81
CA PHE A 301 -8.24 -31.64 -27.13
C PHE A 301 -7.54 -32.74 -27.94
#